data_AF-A0A256I583-F1
#
_entry.id   AF-A0A256I583-F1
#
_cell.length_a   1.000
_cell.length_b   1.000
_cell.length_c   1.000
_cell.angle_alpha   90.00
_cell.angle_beta   90.00
_cell.angle_gamma   90.00
#
_symmetry.space_group_name_H-M   'P 1'
#
loop_
_entity.id
_entity.type
_entity.pdbx_description
1 polymer ?
#
loop_
_entity_poly.entity_id
_entity_poly.type
_entity_poly.pdbx_seq_one_letter_code
_entity_poly.pdbx_strand_id
1 'polypeptide(L)' 'METQLRMYLSGTIAAVASFLFVSLAFSGQFNFIHGGVFVVFFIVVMVVFANFVKWAESLESN' A
#
# COMPACT_ATOMS: atom_id res chain seq x y z
N MET A 1 -17.89 -5.12 -1.10
CA MET A 1 -16.75 -4.84 -2.01
C MET A 1 -16.38 -3.35 -2.04
N GLU A 2 -17.33 -2.41 -2.11
CA GLU A 2 -17.04 -0.97 -2.25
C GLU A 2 -16.25 -0.36 -1.08
N THR A 3 -16.57 -0.71 0.17
CA THR A 3 -15.85 -0.19 1.37
C THR A 3 -14.40 -0.68 1.44
N GLN A 4 -14.14 -1.96 1.14
CA GLN A 4 -12.78 -2.51 1.12
C GLN A 4 -11.94 -1.90 -0.01
N LEU A 5 -12.53 -1.75 -1.20
CA LEU A 5 -11.86 -1.08 -2.32
C LEU A 5 -11.51 0.36 -1.98
N ARG A 6 -12.44 1.11 -1.36
CA ARG A 6 -12.19 2.47 -0.86
C ARG A 6 -11.06 2.53 0.15
N MET A 7 -11.02 1.60 1.11
CA MET A 7 -9.93 1.49 2.10
C MET A 7 -8.57 1.24 1.43
N TYR A 8 -8.50 0.35 0.45
CA TYR A 8 -7.26 0.07 -0.27
C TYR A 8 -6.80 1.26 -1.11
N LEU A 9 -7.72 1.97 -1.77
CA LEU A 9 -7.41 3.18 -2.51
C LEU A 9 -6.91 4.30 -1.58
N SER A 10 -7.62 4.55 -0.47
CA SER A 10 -7.21 5.58 0.50
C SER A 10 -5.86 5.25 1.13
N GLY A 11 -5.60 3.98 1.44
CA GLY A 11 -4.31 3.52 1.95
C GLY A 11 -3.19 3.71 0.93
N THR A 12 -3.45 3.42 -0.35
CA THR A 12 -2.47 3.64 -1.43
C THR A 12 -2.16 5.13 -1.61
N ILE A 13 -3.19 6.00 -1.61
CA ILE A 13 -3.00 7.46 -1.71
C ILE A 13 -2.16 7.98 -0.52
N ALA A 14 -2.49 7.54 0.70
CA ALA A 14 -1.76 7.94 1.90
C ALA A 14 -0.29 7.47 1.87
N ALA A 15 -0.04 6.24 1.42
CA ALA A 15 1.31 5.70 1.29
C ALA A 15 2.14 6.47 0.25
N VAL A 16 1.55 6.77 -0.91
CA VAL A 16 2.21 7.55 -1.97
C VAL A 16 2.50 8.98 -1.52
N ALA A 17 1.54 9.64 -0.87
CA ALA A 17 1.75 10.98 -0.32
C ALA A 17 2.87 11.01 0.71
N SER A 18 2.94 9.98 1.58
CA SER A 18 4.00 9.84 2.57
C SER A 18 5.37 9.66 1.91
N PHE A 19 5.47 8.79 0.89
CA PHE A 19 6.71 8.58 0.15
C PHE A 19 7.20 9.85 -0.56
N LEU A 20 6.28 10.59 -1.19
CA LEU A 20 6.59 11.87 -1.82
C LEU A 20 7.12 12.87 -0.79
N PHE A 21 6.42 13.03 0.33
CA PHE A 21 6.81 13.98 1.38
C PHE A 21 8.17 13.65 1.96
N VAL A 22 8.43 12.38 2.33
CA VAL A 22 9.72 11.94 2.87
C VAL A 22 10.83 12.13 1.84
N SER A 23 10.61 11.75 0.58
CA SER A 23 11.61 11.93 -0.48
C SER A 23 11.98 13.40 -0.63
N LEU A 24 10.98 14.28 -0.79
CA LEU A 24 11.20 15.72 -0.93
C LEU A 24 11.85 16.33 0.32
N ALA A 25 11.46 15.92 1.52
CA ALA A 25 11.97 16.48 2.77
C ALA A 25 13.45 16.15 3.02
N PHE A 26 13.89 14.93 2.67
CA PHE A 26 15.24 14.46 3.01
C PHE A 26 16.24 14.53 1.85
N SER A 27 15.80 14.41 0.60
CA SER A 27 16.70 14.46 -0.57
C SER A 27 16.53 15.73 -1.42
N GLY A 28 15.44 16.48 -1.24
CA GLY A 28 15.09 17.62 -2.09
C GLY A 28 14.76 17.23 -3.54
N GLN A 29 14.72 15.93 -3.86
CA GLN A 29 14.54 15.43 -5.22
C GLN A 29 13.59 14.22 -5.23
N PHE A 30 12.75 14.15 -6.25
CA PHE A 30 11.91 12.98 -6.47
C PHE A 30 12.42 12.16 -7.66
N ASN A 31 12.69 10.88 -7.42
CA ASN A 31 13.05 9.94 -8.47
C ASN A 31 11.83 9.07 -8.83
N PHE A 32 11.33 9.21 -10.05
CA PHE A 32 10.15 8.51 -10.54
C PHE A 32 10.30 6.98 -10.55
N ILE A 33 11.51 6.45 -10.77
CA ILE A 33 11.76 5.00 -10.75
C ILE A 33 11.59 4.48 -9.32
N HIS A 34 12.18 5.15 -8.34
CA HIS A 34 12.06 4.77 -6.93
C HIS A 34 10.60 4.85 -6.45
N GLY A 35 9.88 5.90 -6.85
CA GLY A 35 8.45 6.03 -6.58
C GLY A 35 7.61 4.93 -7.23
N GLY A 36 7.91 4.56 -8.48
CA GLY A 36 7.25 3.45 -9.16
C GLY A 36 7.48 2.12 -8.46
N VAL A 37 8.72 1.81 -8.10
CA VAL A 37 9.07 0.60 -7.33
C VAL A 37 8.35 0.58 -5.99
N PHE A 38 8.32 1.72 -5.28
CA PHE A 38 7.58 1.83 -4.02
C PHE A 38 6.09 1.54 -4.19
N VAL A 39 5.43 2.12 -5.19
CA VAL A 39 4.00 1.89 -5.47
C VAL A 39 3.73 0.41 -5.74
N VAL A 40 4.52 -0.21 -6.62
CA VAL A 40 4.37 -1.62 -6.96
C VAL A 40 4.58 -2.50 -5.71
N PHE A 41 5.65 -2.24 -4.96
CA PHE A 41 5.94 -2.97 -3.73
C PHE A 41 4.81 -2.84 -2.70
N PHE A 42 4.30 -1.63 -2.49
CA PHE A 42 3.21 -1.36 -1.55
C PHE A 42 1.93 -2.11 -1.95
N ILE A 43 1.56 -2.09 -3.23
CA ILE A 43 0.38 -2.83 -3.73
C ILE A 43 0.56 -4.34 -3.49
N VAL A 44 1.74 -4.89 -3.76
CA VAL A 44 2.03 -6.31 -3.50
C VAL A 44 1.86 -6.64 -2.03
N VAL A 45 2.42 -5.84 -1.12
CA VAL A 45 2.26 -6.02 0.33
C VAL A 45 0.79 -5.98 0.74
N MET A 46 0.02 -5.04 0.21
CA MET A 46 -1.42 -4.93 0.49
C MET A 46 -2.20 -6.17 0.03
N VAL A 47 -1.89 -6.71 -1.15
CA VAL A 47 -2.53 -7.94 -1.66
C VAL A 47 -2.17 -9.14 -0.79
N VAL A 48 -0.89 -9.29 -0.43
CA VAL A 48 -0.44 -10.36 0.46
C VAL A 48 -1.14 -10.28 1.82
N PHE A 49 -1.21 -9.08 2.40
CA PHE A 49 -1.90 -8.85 3.67
C PHE A 49 -3.40 -9.17 3.57
N ALA A 50 -4.07 -8.76 2.49
CA ALA A 50 -5.48 -9.08 2.27
C ALA A 50 -5.73 -10.59 2.19
N ASN A 51 -4.85 -11.32 1.49
CA ASN A 51 -4.94 -12.78 1.40
C ASN A 51 -4.64 -13.44 2.75
N PHE A 52 -3.69 -12.91 3.50
CA PHE A 52 -3.36 -13.39 4.85
C PHE A 52 -4.55 -13.24 5.82
N VAL A 53 -5.21 -12.08 5.82
CA VAL A 53 -6.41 -11.86 6.66
C VAL A 53 -7.52 -12.84 6.31
N LYS A 54 -7.83 -13.02 5.02
CA LYS A 54 -8.82 -14.01 4.57
C LYS A 54 -8.48 -15.44 5.00
N TRP A 55 -7.20 -15.79 4.93
CA TRP A 55 -6.73 -17.10 5.39
C TRP A 55 -6.91 -17.25 6.90
N ALA A 56 -6.57 -16.24 7.69
CA ALA A 56 -6.75 -16.25 9.14
C ALA A 56 -8.24 -16.37 9.54
N GLU A 57 -9.13 -15.60 8.89
CA GLU A 57 -10.58 -15.69 9.08
C GLU A 57 -11.12 -17.11 8.77
N SER A 58 -10.56 -17.77 7.75
CA SER A 58 -10.93 -19.16 7.40
C SER A 58 -10.50 -20.20 8.43
N LEU A 59 -9.52 -19.91 9.29
CA LEU A 59 -9.11 -20.81 10.37
C LEU A 59 -10.03 -20.69 11.59
N GLU A 60 -10.59 -19.50 11.84
CA GLU A 60 -11.56 -19.29 12.92
C GLU A 60 -12.95 -19.84 12.58
N SER A 61 -13.28 -19.96 11.28
CA SER A 61 -14.59 -20.45 10.84
C SER A 61 -14.70 -21.99 10.71
N ASN A 62 -13.59 -22.73 10.87
CA ASN A 62 -13.54 -24.20 10.82
C ASN A 62 -13.25 -24.79 12.19
#